data_AF-A0A1E7K9D5-F1
#
_entry.id   AF-A0A1E7K9D5-F1
#
_cell.length_a   1.000
_cell.length_b   1.000
_cell.length_c   1.000
_cell.angle_alpha   90.00
_cell.angle_beta   90.00
_cell.angle_gamma   90.00
#
_symmetry.space_group_name_H-M   'P 1'
#
loop_
_entity.id
_entity.type
_entity.pdbx_description
1 polymer ?
#
loop_
_entity_poly.entity_id
_entity_poly.type
_entity_poly.pdbx_seq_one_letter_code
_entity_poly.pdbx_strand_id
1 'polypeptide(L)'
;MMELQVGITVRVLGVEDDRLMKLMAVEDVPDSADGPYRRRFERTAFVRPLAGGAERGFPVEAVEAVCAHPRLDRRGDGTYCTGCEALIYASGAS
;
A
#
# COMPACT_ATOMS: atom_id res chain seq x y z
N MET A 1 -13.12 -1.06 -9.76
CA MET A 1 -12.07 -0.36 -9.00
C MET A 1 -12.37 -0.65 -7.53
N MET A 2 -11.44 -1.29 -6.80
CA MET A 2 -11.65 -1.56 -5.36
C MET A 2 -11.54 -0.26 -4.57
N GLU A 3 -12.40 -0.08 -3.57
CA GLU A 3 -12.37 1.08 -2.68
C GLU A 3 -11.19 0.97 -1.70
N LEU A 4 -10.48 2.07 -1.45
CA LEU A 4 -9.40 2.14 -0.46
C LEU A 4 -10.01 2.12 0.94
N GLN A 5 -9.98 0.94 1.57
CA GLN A 5 -10.46 0.74 2.93
C GLN A 5 -9.31 0.45 3.88
N VAL A 6 -9.33 1.05 5.07
CA VAL A 6 -8.31 0.79 6.08
C VAL A 6 -8.19 -0.71 6.36
N GLY A 7 -6.96 -1.21 6.38
CA GLY A 7 -6.64 -2.61 6.61
C GLY A 7 -6.44 -3.44 5.34
N ILE A 8 -6.78 -2.92 4.16
CA ILE A 8 -6.51 -3.63 2.89
C ILE A 8 -5.02 -3.59 2.55
N THR A 9 -4.62 -4.49 1.65
CA THR A 9 -3.31 -4.43 1.02
C THR A 9 -3.38 -3.50 -0.19
N VAL A 10 -2.33 -2.71 -0.38
CA VAL A 10 -2.17 -1.76 -1.47
C VAL A 10 -0.78 -1.87 -2.07
N ARG A 11 -0.62 -1.43 -3.30
CA ARG A 11 0.66 -1.23 -3.98
C ARG A 11 0.91 0.26 -4.13
N VAL A 12 2.13 0.71 -3.87
CA VAL A 12 2.54 2.09 -4.13
C VAL A 12 3.16 2.15 -5.53
N LEU A 13 2.64 3.03 -6.38
CA LEU A 13 3.09 3.22 -7.75
C LEU A 13 4.30 4.16 -7.78
N GLY A 14 5.25 3.91 -8.69
CA GLY A 14 6.38 4.82 -8.93
C GLY A 14 7.50 4.78 -7.89
N VAL A 15 7.46 3.87 -6.92
CA VAL A 15 8.60 3.54 -6.06
C VAL A 15 9.30 2.28 -6.59
N GLU A 16 10.64 2.25 -6.59
CA GLU A 16 11.41 1.08 -7.04
C GLU A 16 11.15 -0.17 -6.18
N ASP A 17 10.62 0.03 -4.98
CA ASP A 17 10.28 -1.02 -4.04
C ASP A 17 8.83 -1.47 -4.31
N ASP A 18 8.67 -2.49 -5.15
CA ASP A 18 7.37 -3.07 -5.55
C ASP A 18 6.65 -3.82 -4.41
N ARG A 19 6.91 -3.43 -3.16
CA ARG A 19 6.42 -4.11 -1.98
C ARG A 19 4.97 -3.77 -1.74
N LEU A 20 4.19 -4.81 -1.50
CA LEU A 20 2.85 -4.68 -0.98
C LEU A 20 2.88 -4.06 0.42
N MET A 21 2.00 -3.09 0.65
CA MET A 21 1.86 -2.37 1.90
C MET A 21 0.44 -2.56 2.44
N LYS A 22 0.26 -2.40 3.73
CA LYS A 22 -1.06 -2.32 4.38
C LYS A 22 -1.50 -0.87 4.47
N LEU A 23 -2.71 -0.56 4.01
CA LEU A 23 -3.31 0.75 4.22
C LEU A 23 -3.73 0.92 5.68
N MET A 24 -3.21 1.95 6.33
CA MET A 24 -3.42 2.24 7.75
C MET A 24 -4.43 3.36 7.95
N ALA A 25 -4.38 4.41 7.12
CA ALA A 25 -5.32 5.52 7.14
C ALA A 25 -5.37 6.21 5.76
N VAL A 26 -6.44 6.96 5.53
CA VAL A 26 -6.55 7.93 4.44
C VAL A 26 -7.03 9.23 5.07
N GLU A 27 -6.23 10.28 4.99
CA GLU A 27 -6.51 11.56 5.63
C GLU A 27 -6.27 12.72 4.67
N ASP A 28 -6.98 13.82 4.88
CA ASP A 28 -6.76 15.08 4.19
C ASP A 28 -5.66 15.85 4.93
N VAL A 29 -4.43 15.79 4.41
CA VAL A 29 -3.26 16.44 5.02
C VAL A 29 -3.06 17.80 4.35
N PRO A 30 -2.81 18.88 5.10
CA PRO A 30 -2.51 20.17 4.50
C PRO A 30 -1.21 20.07 3.70
N ASP A 31 -1.31 20.39 2.40
CA ASP A 31 -0.16 20.49 1.51
C ASP A 31 0.81 21.52 2.10
N SER A 32 2.00 21.05 2.46
CA SER A 32 3.04 21.90 3.06
C SER A 32 3.92 22.57 2.00
N ALA A 33 3.68 22.30 0.71
CA ALA A 33 4.43 22.85 -0.40
C ALA A 33 3.85 24.19 -0.90
N ASP A 34 2.53 24.41 -0.79
CA ASP A 34 1.90 25.68 -1.09
C ASP A 34 1.84 26.55 0.19
N GLY A 35 2.45 27.74 0.14
CA GLY A 35 2.62 28.65 1.29
C GLY A 35 1.32 29.02 2.05
N PRO A 36 1.41 29.85 3.10
CA PRO A 36 0.40 30.01 4.15
C PRO A 36 -1.00 30.51 3.72
N TYR A 37 -1.19 30.84 2.44
CA TYR A 37 -2.42 31.42 1.89
C TYR A 37 -3.25 30.48 1.00
N ARG A 38 -2.79 29.25 0.73
CA ARG A 38 -3.52 28.27 -0.08
C ARG A 38 -3.43 26.88 0.56
N ARG A 39 -4.30 26.63 1.54
CA ARG A 39 -4.45 25.29 2.11
C ARG A 39 -5.16 24.39 1.10
N ARG A 40 -4.42 23.84 0.14
CA ARG A 40 -4.88 22.62 -0.53
C ARG A 40 -4.67 21.48 0.46
N PHE A 41 -5.72 20.70 0.70
CA PHE A 41 -5.56 19.43 1.37
C PHE A 41 -5.27 18.39 0.29
N GLU A 42 -4.18 17.67 0.45
CA GLU A 42 -3.90 16.49 -0.37
C GLU A 42 -4.43 15.27 0.39
N ARG A 43 -5.22 14.42 -0.28
CA ARG A 43 -5.58 13.13 0.31
C ARG A 43 -4.36 12.24 0.34
N THR A 44 -3.85 11.98 1.54
CA THR A 44 -2.68 11.16 1.79
C THR A 44 -3.13 9.79 2.30
N ALA A 45 -2.63 8.74 1.67
CA ALA A 45 -2.73 7.36 2.12
C ALA A 45 -1.52 7.02 2.99
N PHE A 46 -1.76 6.66 4.24
CA PHE A 46 -0.74 6.17 5.16
C PHE A 46 -0.66 4.66 5.04
N VAL A 47 0.52 4.16 4.69
CA VAL A 47 0.74 2.74 4.42
C VAL A 47 1.93 2.20 5.21
N ARG A 48 1.90 0.92 5.54
CA ARG A 48 2.98 0.23 6.27
C ARG A 48 3.40 -1.05 5.56
N PRO A 49 4.70 -1.40 5.51
CA PRO A 49 5.13 -2.68 4.96
C PRO A 49 4.46 -3.87 5.64
N LEU A 50 4.07 -4.89 4.86
CA LEU A 50 3.44 -6.11 5.39
C LEU A 50 4.36 -6.88 6.35
N ALA A 51 5.68 -6.83 6.13
CA ALA A 51 6.68 -7.44 7.00
C ALA A 51 6.90 -6.66 8.32
N GLY A 52 6.17 -5.56 8.55
CA GLY A 52 6.41 -4.63 9.64
C GLY A 52 7.42 -3.54 9.27
N GLY A 53 7.40 -2.44 10.02
CA GLY A 53 8.24 -1.27 9.77
C GLY A 53 7.52 0.06 10.05
N ALA A 54 8.17 1.15 9.64
CA ALA A 54 7.61 2.49 9.78
C ALA A 54 6.47 2.72 8.77
N GLU A 55 5.47 3.48 9.22
CA GLU A 55 4.41 3.99 8.36
C GLU A 55 4.93 5.13 7.49
N ARG A 56 4.43 5.22 6.26
CA ARG A 56 4.79 6.24 5.28
C ARG A 56 3.53 6.81 4.65
N GLY A 57 3.48 8.12 4.46
CA GLY A 57 2.42 8.80 3.72
C GLY A 57 2.77 8.89 2.23
N PHE A 58 1.80 8.60 1.37
CA PHE A 58 1.87 8.81 -0.07
C PHE A 58 0.59 9.49 -0.57
N PRO A 59 0.63 10.24 -1.68
CA PRO A 59 -0.57 10.72 -2.33
C PRO A 59 -1.50 9.54 -2.65
N VAL A 60 -2.81 9.69 -2.42
CA VAL A 60 -3.78 8.61 -2.64
C VAL A 60 -3.76 8.09 -4.08
N GLU A 61 -3.46 8.97 -5.04
CA GLU A 61 -3.31 8.63 -6.46
C GLU A 61 -2.07 7.78 -6.78
N ALA A 62 -1.08 7.78 -5.89
CA ALA A 62 0.09 6.90 -5.98
C ALA A 62 -0.13 5.55 -5.30
N VAL A 63 -1.35 5.26 -4.82
CA VAL A 63 -1.68 4.03 -4.11
C VAL A 63 -2.81 3.30 -4.80
N GLU A 64 -2.57 2.04 -5.18
CA GLU A 64 -3.57 1.20 -5.82
C GLU A 64 -4.00 0.06 -4.87
N ALA A 65 -5.32 -0.10 -4.70
CA ALA A 65 -5.87 -1.24 -3.99
C ALA A 65 -5.56 -2.54 -4.75
N VAL A 66 -4.87 -3.46 -4.09
CA VAL A 66 -4.69 -4.82 -4.64
C VAL A 66 -5.79 -5.74 -4.14
N CYS A 67 -5.88 -6.92 -4.74
CA CYS A 67 -6.93 -7.86 -4.41
C CYS A 67 -6.91 -8.21 -2.90
N ALA A 68 -8.07 -8.54 -2.30
CA ALA A 68 -8.18 -8.84 -0.87
C ALA A 68 -7.47 -10.14 -0.43
N HIS A 69 -6.73 -10.76 -1.35
CA HIS A 69 -6.01 -12.01 -1.17
C HIS A 69 -6.79 -13.14 -0.49
N PRO A 70 -8.07 -13.40 -0.84
CA PRO A 70 -8.88 -14.43 -0.17
C PRO A 70 -8.39 -15.86 -0.47
N ARG A 71 -7.60 -16.03 -1.53
CA ARG A 71 -7.06 -17.31 -1.99
C ARG A 71 -5.55 -17.18 -2.14
N LEU A 72 -4.85 -17.91 -1.28
CA LEU A 72 -3.39 -17.95 -1.23
C LEU A 72 -2.91 -19.32 -1.69
N ASP A 73 -1.84 -19.34 -2.47
CA ASP A 73 -1.15 -20.52 -2.95
C ASP A 73 0.30 -20.46 -2.50
N ARG A 74 0.78 -21.54 -1.88
CA ARG A 74 2.15 -21.63 -1.40
C ARG A 74 3.01 -22.30 -2.48
N ARG A 75 3.97 -21.54 -2.99
CA ARG A 75 4.99 -21.97 -3.95
C ARG A 75 6.34 -22.15 -3.24
N GLY A 76 7.33 -22.69 -3.95
CA GLY A 76 8.64 -23.02 -3.37
C GLY A 76 9.39 -21.79 -2.79
N ASP A 77 9.15 -20.62 -3.36
CA ASP A 77 9.82 -19.36 -3.05
C ASP A 77 8.94 -18.37 -2.25
N GLY A 78 7.65 -18.67 -2.06
CA GLY A 78 6.76 -17.76 -1.34
C GLY A 78 5.29 -18.17 -1.33
N THR A 79 4.47 -17.34 -0.71
CA THR A 79 3.00 -17.45 -0.72
C THR A 79 2.44 -16.35 -1.61
N TYR A 80 1.74 -16.75 -2.66
CA TYR A 80 1.21 -15.90 -3.71
C TYR A 80 -0.32 -15.84 -3.65
N CYS A 81 -0.94 -14.78 -4.15
CA CYS A 81 -2.38 -14.78 -4.39
C CYS A 81 -2.72 -15.42 -5.73
N THR A 82 -3.68 -16.34 -5.78
CA THR A 82 -4.10 -16.96 -7.04
C THR A 82 -4.99 -16.07 -7.91
N GLY A 83 -5.50 -14.96 -7.37
CA GLY A 83 -6.34 -14.02 -8.10
C GLY A 83 -5.54 -12.94 -8.83
N CYS A 84 -4.59 -12.31 -8.13
CA CYS A 84 -3.78 -11.22 -8.68
C CYS A 84 -2.29 -11.55 -8.81
N GLU A 85 -1.89 -12.81 -8.55
CA GLU A 85 -0.51 -13.34 -8.70
C GLU A 85 0.57 -12.62 -7.86
N ALA A 86 0.17 -11.71 -6.98
CA ALA A 86 1.09 -10.97 -6.13
C ALA A 86 1.73 -11.86 -5.07
N LEU A 87 3.03 -11.67 -4.81
CA LEU A 87 3.76 -12.30 -3.72
C LEU A 87 3.38 -11.63 -2.39
N ILE A 88 2.75 -12.39 -1.50
CA ILE A 88 2.24 -11.89 -0.21
C ILE A 88 3.26 -12.10 0.90
N TYR A 89 3.87 -13.29 0.94
CA TYR A 89 4.90 -13.65 1.91
C TYR A 89 6.06 -14.33 1.19
N ALA A 90 7.24 -13.73 1.20
CA ALA A 90 8.45 -14.42 0.77
C ALA A 90 8.72 -15.59 1.72
N SER A 91 9.00 -16.78 1.17
CA SER A 91 9.55 -17.88 1.96
C SER A 91 10.98 -17.49 2.25
N GLY A 92 11.24 -16.95 3.44
CA GLY A 92 12.59 -16.54 3.83
C GLY A 92 13.59 -17.65 3.52
N ALA A 93 14.66 -17.31 2.79
CA ALA A 93 15.85 -18.11 2.75
C ALA A 93 16.30 -18.31 4.20
N SER A 94 16.20 -19.56 4.67
CA SER A 94 16.72 -20.03 5.95
C SER A 94 18.18 -19.67 6.16
#